data_AF-A0A060HK41-F1
#
_entry.id   AF-A0A060HK41-F1
#
_cell.length_a   1.000
_cell.length_b   1.000
_cell.length_c   1.000
_cell.angle_alpha   90.00
_cell.angle_beta   90.00
_cell.angle_gamma   90.00
#
_symmetry.space_group_name_H-M   'P 1'
#
loop_
_entity.id
_entity.type
_entity.pdbx_description
1 polymer ?
#
loop_
_entity_poly.entity_id
_entity_poly.type
_entity_poly.pdbx_seq_one_letter_code
_entity_poly.pdbx_strand_id
1 'polypeptide(L)'
;MERKSTTALLLAAMMVGGGLAYASAGQRAFAHNFSGDESAAFLANMDTLKIHLMLVGGNYMGNHELAREHAEHAAGHLSADTIKEISEKNQRLGTDLPAALEKLKTSVEGNSPRSEIVQQIRDINGLLGETVTVRIDSGQLTNSTVRALVFANLVDGILESYQGAYGMAEGGSHDHSGSSMNMTGSTEEAHDKIVNMPAYQSAKWLTLKASSLYYKLNAGAPDGSADSMAALRSGLNELKSAVDSRASLESVTVIVHGKVHENLAKAFDLPLDGHAAESHDDDEESSMDMSGNMTGNNMTQ
;
A
#
# COMPACT_ATOMS: atom_id res chain seq x y z
N MET A 1 28.91 -18.52 -16.76
CA MET A 1 27.53 -19.03 -16.54
C MET A 1 26.80 -18.00 -15.72
N GLU A 2 26.13 -17.07 -16.41
CA GLU A 2 25.27 -16.08 -15.79
C GLU A 2 23.96 -16.75 -15.36
N ARG A 3 23.50 -16.49 -14.14
CA ARG A 3 22.11 -16.75 -13.74
C ARG A 3 21.49 -15.39 -13.45
N LYS A 4 20.63 -14.96 -14.37
CA LYS A 4 19.75 -13.80 -14.21
C LYS A 4 18.75 -14.15 -13.11
N SER A 5 18.74 -13.39 -12.02
CA SER A 5 17.74 -13.49 -10.95
C SER A 5 16.71 -12.40 -11.19
N THR A 6 15.61 -12.76 -11.83
CA THR A 6 14.40 -11.93 -11.93
C THR A 6 13.58 -12.19 -10.68
N THR A 7 13.57 -11.24 -9.74
CA THR A 7 12.63 -11.27 -8.61
C THR A 7 11.43 -10.43 -9.03
N ALA A 8 10.29 -11.11 -9.24
CA ALA A 8 9.00 -10.48 -9.43
C ALA A 8 8.28 -10.48 -8.09
N LEU A 9 7.95 -9.29 -7.56
CA LEU A 9 7.09 -9.16 -6.39
C LEU A 9 5.63 -9.40 -6.83
N LEU A 10 5.17 -10.63 -6.64
CA LEU A 10 3.78 -11.04 -6.83
C LEU A 10 3.05 -10.86 -5.49
N LEU A 11 2.39 -9.72 -5.29
CA LEU A 11 1.32 -9.58 -4.30
C LEU A 11 -0.02 -9.75 -5.00
N ALA A 12 -0.30 -11.01 -5.39
CA ALA A 12 -1.62 -11.46 -5.80
C ALA A 12 -2.19 -12.36 -4.69
N ALA A 13 -2.89 -11.76 -3.74
CA ALA A 13 -3.84 -12.51 -2.93
C ALA A 13 -5.16 -12.58 -3.70
N MET A 14 -5.46 -13.77 -4.20
CA MET A 14 -6.69 -14.14 -4.90
C MET A 14 -7.95 -13.76 -4.11
N MET A 15 -8.81 -12.94 -4.72
CA MET A 15 -10.26 -13.13 -4.63
C MET A 15 -10.82 -13.36 -6.04
N VAL A 16 -10.48 -14.51 -6.62
CA VAL A 16 -11.22 -15.08 -7.75
C VAL A 16 -11.62 -16.49 -7.37
N GLY A 17 -12.89 -16.68 -7.05
CA GLY A 17 -13.44 -18.01 -6.78
C GLY A 17 -14.83 -17.99 -6.17
N GLY A 18 -15.87 -17.75 -7.00
CA GLY A 18 -17.25 -18.06 -6.61
C GLY A 18 -18.34 -17.17 -7.18
N GLY A 19 -18.28 -16.79 -8.45
CA GLY A 19 -19.32 -16.00 -9.12
C GLY A 19 -20.12 -16.78 -10.16
N LEU A 20 -20.78 -17.87 -9.77
CA LEU A 20 -21.95 -18.36 -10.49
C LEU A 20 -23.13 -18.46 -9.51
N ALA A 21 -24.15 -17.64 -9.79
CA ALA A 21 -25.47 -17.54 -9.19
C ALA A 21 -25.67 -16.51 -8.04
N TYR A 22 -26.59 -15.57 -8.33
CA TYR A 22 -27.23 -14.56 -7.48
C TYR A 22 -26.47 -13.24 -7.24
N ALA A 23 -26.41 -12.40 -8.28
CA ALA A 23 -26.28 -10.96 -8.10
C ALA A 23 -27.51 -10.44 -7.35
N SER A 24 -27.33 -10.06 -6.09
CA SER A 24 -28.27 -9.18 -5.40
C SER A 24 -27.98 -7.73 -5.84
N ALA A 25 -29.03 -6.97 -6.16
CA ALA A 25 -28.90 -5.56 -6.55
C ALA A 25 -28.44 -4.75 -5.33
N GLY A 26 -27.12 -4.55 -5.20
CA GLY A 26 -26.55 -3.73 -4.11
C GLY A 26 -25.05 -3.87 -3.87
N GLN A 27 -24.41 -4.98 -4.28
CA GLN A 27 -22.96 -5.15 -4.06
C GLN A 27 -22.15 -4.32 -5.07
N ARG A 28 -21.64 -3.18 -4.61
CA ARG A 28 -20.56 -2.45 -5.29
C ARG A 28 -19.26 -3.18 -5.00
N ALA A 29 -18.73 -3.91 -5.99
CA ALA A 29 -17.39 -4.45 -5.93
C ALA A 29 -16.40 -3.33 -6.24
N PHE A 30 -15.51 -3.02 -5.28
CA PHE A 30 -14.42 -2.06 -5.46
C PHE A 30 -13.12 -2.83 -5.45
N ALA A 31 -12.60 -3.15 -6.63
CA ALA A 31 -11.30 -3.81 -6.80
C ALA A 31 -10.46 -2.98 -7.76
N HIS A 32 -9.73 -2.01 -7.21
CA HIS A 32 -8.75 -1.20 -7.93
C HIS A 32 -7.46 -1.23 -7.12
N ASN A 33 -6.51 -2.07 -7.54
CA ASN A 33 -5.12 -2.00 -7.11
C ASN A 33 -4.31 -1.38 -8.25
N PHE A 34 -3.30 -0.56 -7.94
CA PHE A 34 -2.42 -0.01 -8.97
C PHE A 34 -1.25 -0.96 -9.21
N SER A 35 -0.73 -1.02 -10.44
CA SER A 35 0.47 -1.84 -10.70
C SER A 35 1.61 -1.42 -9.78
N GLY A 36 2.11 -2.35 -8.96
CA GLY A 36 3.07 -2.05 -7.90
C GLY A 36 4.39 -1.48 -8.44
N ASP A 37 4.89 -0.45 -7.78
CA ASP A 37 6.29 0.01 -7.88
C ASP A 37 6.98 -0.24 -6.53
N GLU A 38 8.05 -1.03 -6.54
CA GLU A 38 8.75 -1.42 -5.31
C GLU A 38 9.32 -0.21 -4.56
N SER A 39 9.72 0.86 -5.28
CA SER A 39 10.19 2.09 -4.64
C SER A 39 9.03 2.84 -3.99
N ALA A 40 7.86 2.87 -4.62
CA ALA A 40 6.66 3.49 -4.08
C ALA A 40 6.17 2.76 -2.82
N ALA A 41 6.13 1.42 -2.85
CA ALA A 41 5.76 0.60 -1.70
C ALA A 41 6.73 0.81 -0.54
N PHE A 42 8.04 0.78 -0.83
CA PHE A 42 9.07 1.03 0.16
C PHE A 42 8.95 2.44 0.79
N LEU A 43 8.78 3.48 -0.04
CA LEU A 43 8.64 4.86 0.44
C LEU A 43 7.38 5.06 1.31
N ALA A 44 6.25 4.48 0.91
CA ALA A 44 5.02 4.50 1.70
C ALA A 44 5.23 3.81 3.05
N ASN A 45 5.88 2.64 3.06
CA ASN A 45 6.22 1.92 4.29
C ASN A 45 7.11 2.76 5.23
N MET A 46 8.13 3.44 4.69
CA MET A 46 8.98 4.34 5.49
C MET A 46 8.20 5.53 6.08
N ASP A 47 7.21 6.06 5.36
CA ASP A 47 6.34 7.12 5.87
C ASP A 47 5.37 6.61 6.95
N THR A 48 4.83 5.40 6.81
CA THR A 48 4.01 4.74 7.83
C THR A 48 4.81 4.48 9.11
N LEU A 49 6.06 4.00 8.98
CA LEU A 49 6.95 3.81 10.13
C LEU A 49 7.18 5.12 10.88
N LYS A 50 7.45 6.22 10.16
CA LYS A 50 7.61 7.57 10.77
C LYS A 50 6.35 8.04 11.49
N ILE A 51 5.16 7.71 10.98
CA ILE A 51 3.89 8.02 11.65
C ILE A 51 3.80 7.29 12.98
N HIS A 52 4.14 5.99 13.02
CA HIS A 52 4.16 5.25 14.28
C HIS A 52 5.16 5.82 15.28
N LEU A 53 6.37 6.19 14.86
CA LEU A 53 7.35 6.85 15.76
C LEU A 53 6.82 8.16 16.35
N MET A 54 6.15 8.98 15.55
CA MET A 54 5.50 10.19 16.03
C MET A 54 4.39 9.87 17.04
N LEU A 55 3.61 8.81 16.79
CA LEU A 55 2.56 8.34 17.69
C LEU A 55 3.10 7.76 19.00
N VAL A 56 4.26 7.09 18.99
CA VAL A 56 4.99 6.73 20.23
C VAL A 56 5.25 7.98 21.05
N GLY A 57 5.89 8.99 20.47
CA GLY A 57 6.23 10.23 21.17
C GLY A 57 5.00 11.02 21.65
N GLY A 58 3.92 11.01 20.87
CA GLY A 58 2.66 11.69 21.20
C GLY A 58 1.90 11.03 22.36
N ASN A 59 1.90 9.70 22.42
CA ASN A 59 1.19 8.96 23.46
C ASN A 59 2.01 8.73 24.73
N TYR A 60 3.35 8.79 24.67
CA TYR A 60 4.23 8.35 25.77
C TYR A 60 3.92 8.91 27.16
N MET A 61 3.49 10.17 27.25
CA MET A 61 3.18 10.83 28.53
C MET A 61 1.74 10.66 29.01
N GLY A 62 0.82 10.27 28.12
CA GLY A 62 -0.62 10.27 28.39
C GLY A 62 -1.25 8.88 28.35
N ASN A 63 -0.82 8.05 27.41
CA ASN A 63 -1.30 6.69 27.26
C ASN A 63 -0.12 5.78 26.87
N HIS A 64 0.53 5.25 27.90
CA HIS A 64 1.74 4.45 27.74
C HIS A 64 1.48 3.17 26.92
N GLU A 65 0.29 2.58 27.05
CA GLU A 65 -0.09 1.39 26.29
C GLU A 65 -0.18 1.67 24.79
N LEU A 66 -0.80 2.79 24.39
CA LEU A 66 -0.79 3.21 22.99
C LEU A 66 0.62 3.52 22.48
N ALA A 67 1.49 4.06 23.33
CA ALA A 67 2.89 4.28 22.95
C ALA A 67 3.62 2.95 22.71
N ARG A 68 3.35 1.92 23.53
CA ARG A 68 3.90 0.57 23.38
C ARG A 68 3.40 -0.09 22.09
N GLU A 69 2.10 -0.10 21.84
CA GLU A 69 1.50 -0.67 20.63
C GLU A 69 2.02 0.01 19.35
N HIS A 70 2.22 1.34 19.38
CA HIS A 70 2.84 2.04 18.24
C HIS A 70 4.33 1.76 18.06
N ALA A 71 5.08 1.48 19.13
CA ALA A 71 6.47 1.04 19.02
C ALA A 71 6.56 -0.36 18.39
N GLU A 72 5.62 -1.24 18.75
CA GLU A 72 5.46 -2.57 18.14
C GLU A 72 5.12 -2.47 16.65
N HIS A 73 4.12 -1.67 16.29
CA HIS A 73 3.76 -1.44 14.88
C HIS A 73 4.93 -0.85 14.08
N ALA A 74 5.68 0.11 14.64
CA ALA A 74 6.86 0.68 13.97
C ALA A 74 7.91 -0.40 13.65
N ALA A 75 8.16 -1.32 14.57
CA ALA A 75 9.08 -2.45 14.33
C ALA A 75 8.50 -3.45 13.32
N GLY A 76 7.19 -3.71 13.37
CA GLY A 76 6.49 -4.65 12.48
C GLY A 76 6.54 -4.27 10.99
N HIS A 77 6.70 -2.98 10.67
CA HIS A 77 6.89 -2.51 9.29
C HIS A 77 8.22 -2.92 8.66
N LEU A 78 9.18 -3.43 9.43
CA LEU A 78 10.43 -4.00 8.90
C LEU A 78 10.35 -5.52 8.86
N SER A 79 9.80 -6.04 7.76
CA SER A 79 9.84 -7.48 7.47
C SER A 79 11.28 -7.98 7.28
N ALA A 80 11.47 -9.29 7.42
CA ALA A 80 12.76 -9.93 7.16
C ALA A 80 13.27 -9.65 5.73
N ASP A 81 12.38 -9.62 4.74
CA ASP A 81 12.71 -9.29 3.36
C ASP A 81 13.13 -7.83 3.21
N THR A 82 12.41 -6.90 3.84
CA THR A 82 12.79 -5.47 3.84
C THR A 82 14.17 -5.27 4.45
N ILE A 83 14.46 -5.93 5.58
CA ILE A 83 15.77 -5.87 6.24
C ILE A 83 16.86 -6.44 5.34
N LYS A 84 16.59 -7.56 4.67
CA LYS A 84 17.52 -8.18 3.73
C LYS A 84 17.84 -7.23 2.58
N GLU A 85 16.84 -6.65 1.94
CA GLU A 85 17.03 -5.69 0.84
C GLU A 85 17.79 -4.43 1.27
N ILE A 86 17.51 -3.92 2.48
CA ILE A 86 18.31 -2.81 3.05
C ILE A 86 19.76 -3.25 3.25
N SER A 87 19.98 -4.46 3.78
CA SER A 87 21.32 -5.00 4.05
C SER A 87 22.15 -5.20 2.78
N GLU A 88 21.50 -5.62 1.68
CA GLU A 88 22.13 -5.78 0.37
C GLU A 88 22.64 -4.45 -0.20
N LYS A 89 21.96 -3.34 0.11
CA LYS A 89 22.40 -1.99 -0.28
C LYS A 89 23.39 -1.39 0.72
N ASN A 90 23.18 -1.63 2.01
CA ASN A 90 24.02 -1.14 3.10
C ASN A 90 23.83 -2.00 4.36
N GLN A 91 24.80 -2.88 4.61
CA GLN A 91 24.79 -3.82 5.73
C GLN A 91 24.65 -3.14 7.09
N ARG A 92 25.24 -1.95 7.26
CA ARG A 92 25.14 -1.18 8.51
C ARG A 92 23.70 -0.78 8.77
N LEU A 93 23.02 -0.19 7.78
CA LEU A 93 21.63 0.22 7.92
C LEU A 93 20.68 -0.97 8.16
N GLY A 94 20.96 -2.11 7.52
CA GLY A 94 20.22 -3.35 7.75
C GLY A 94 20.37 -3.91 9.17
N THR A 95 21.39 -3.48 9.92
CA THR A 95 21.61 -3.89 11.31
C THR A 95 21.13 -2.81 12.29
N ASP A 96 21.55 -1.57 12.07
CA ASP A 96 21.33 -0.45 13.01
C ASP A 96 19.85 -0.07 13.11
N LEU A 97 19.12 -0.06 11.99
CA LEU A 97 17.71 0.33 11.98
C LEU A 97 16.81 -0.63 12.78
N PRO A 98 16.79 -1.96 12.53
CA PRO A 98 15.99 -2.87 13.34
C PRO A 98 16.44 -2.90 14.80
N ALA A 99 17.75 -2.81 15.08
CA ALA A 99 18.25 -2.73 16.45
C ALA A 99 17.77 -1.48 17.20
N ALA A 100 17.74 -0.32 16.52
CA ALA A 100 17.24 0.93 17.10
C ALA A 100 15.73 0.86 17.39
N LEU A 101 14.94 0.22 16.53
CA LEU A 101 13.50 0.01 16.76
C LEU A 101 13.23 -0.93 17.95
N GLU A 102 13.97 -2.02 18.05
CA GLU A 102 13.85 -2.93 19.20
C GLU A 102 14.28 -2.24 20.51
N LYS A 103 15.33 -1.41 20.45
CA LYS A 103 15.72 -0.57 21.59
C LYS A 103 14.61 0.42 21.98
N LEU A 104 13.94 1.05 21.02
CA LEU A 104 12.80 1.92 21.32
C LEU A 104 11.68 1.15 22.01
N LYS A 105 11.31 -0.03 21.49
CA LYS A 105 10.26 -0.88 22.07
C LYS A 105 10.56 -1.20 23.53
N THR A 106 11.74 -1.76 23.80
CA THR A 106 12.18 -2.10 25.16
C THR A 106 12.28 -0.87 26.08
N SER A 107 12.68 0.29 25.55
CA SER A 107 12.75 1.53 26.32
C SER A 107 11.38 2.06 26.69
N VAL A 108 10.41 1.95 25.77
CA VAL A 108 9.00 2.27 26.03
C VAL A 108 8.46 1.32 27.09
N GLU A 109 8.52 0.00 26.89
CA GLU A 109 8.06 -1.00 27.88
C GLU A 109 8.69 -0.81 29.28
N GLY A 110 9.98 -0.47 29.32
CA GLY A 110 10.74 -0.20 30.53
C GLY A 110 10.47 1.15 31.19
N ASN A 111 9.55 1.97 30.66
CA ASN A 111 9.25 3.32 31.16
C ASN A 111 10.48 4.22 31.25
N SER A 112 11.36 4.17 30.24
CA SER A 112 12.56 5.01 30.18
C SER A 112 12.24 6.51 30.21
N PRO A 113 13.18 7.39 30.59
CA PRO A 113 12.92 8.83 30.61
C PRO A 113 12.44 9.36 29.24
N ARG A 114 11.47 10.28 29.23
CA ARG A 114 10.92 10.86 27.99
C ARG A 114 12.01 11.41 27.06
N SER A 115 13.05 12.03 27.62
CA SER A 115 14.18 12.56 26.85
C SER A 115 14.90 11.48 26.05
N GLU A 116 15.00 10.26 26.60
CA GLU A 116 15.59 9.12 25.91
C GLU A 116 14.70 8.63 24.76
N ILE A 117 13.40 8.46 25.01
CA ILE A 117 12.42 8.08 23.97
C ILE A 117 12.45 9.07 22.79
N VAL A 118 12.45 10.36 23.10
CA VAL A 118 12.51 11.42 22.08
C VAL A 118 13.84 11.38 21.32
N GLN A 119 14.95 11.05 21.97
CA GLN A 119 16.24 10.90 21.29
C GLN A 119 16.25 9.69 20.37
N GLN A 120 15.78 8.53 20.84
CA GLN A 120 15.69 7.31 20.04
C GLN A 120 14.80 7.50 18.80
N ILE A 121 13.66 8.17 18.94
CA ILE A 121 12.79 8.53 17.80
C ILE A 121 13.55 9.39 16.78
N ARG A 122 14.36 10.37 17.23
CA ARG A 122 15.18 11.19 16.32
C ARG A 122 16.23 10.36 15.61
N ASP A 123 16.93 9.48 16.32
CA ASP A 123 17.98 8.64 15.78
C ASP A 123 17.42 7.68 14.71
N ILE A 124 16.27 7.04 15.00
CA ILE A 124 15.56 6.18 14.04
C ILE A 124 15.13 6.99 12.81
N ASN A 125 14.57 8.19 12.99
CA ASN A 125 14.21 9.04 11.85
C ASN A 125 15.42 9.40 10.97
N GLY A 126 16.59 9.59 11.57
CA GLY A 126 17.86 9.76 10.87
C GLY A 126 18.23 8.54 10.03
N LEU A 127 18.17 7.35 10.65
CA LEU A 127 18.44 6.07 9.96
C LEU A 127 17.47 5.84 8.81
N LEU A 128 16.17 6.09 8.99
CA LEU A 128 15.17 5.97 7.91
C LEU A 128 15.46 6.91 6.74
N GLY A 129 15.90 8.15 7.03
CA GLY A 129 16.30 9.11 5.98
C GLY A 129 17.50 8.63 5.17
N GLU A 130 18.48 8.03 5.85
CA GLU A 130 19.63 7.43 5.19
C GLU A 130 19.24 6.20 4.37
N THR A 131 18.41 5.31 4.92
CA THR A 131 17.91 4.12 4.22
C THR A 131 17.17 4.49 2.94
N VAL A 132 16.31 5.52 2.96
CA VAL A 132 15.65 6.01 1.74
C VAL A 132 16.68 6.48 0.71
N THR A 133 17.69 7.24 1.14
CA THR A 133 18.72 7.77 0.22
C THR A 133 19.60 6.68 -0.37
N VAL A 134 19.87 5.62 0.38
CA VAL A 134 20.71 4.49 -0.05
C VAL A 134 19.95 3.52 -0.94
N ARG A 135 18.67 3.27 -0.65
CA ARG A 135 17.87 2.26 -1.36
C ARG A 135 17.22 2.80 -2.62
N ILE A 136 16.72 4.04 -2.58
CA ILE A 136 15.91 4.61 -3.65
C ILE A 136 16.78 5.53 -4.52
N ASP A 137 16.80 5.26 -5.82
CA ASP A 137 17.47 6.13 -6.77
C ASP A 137 16.87 7.54 -6.75
N SER A 138 17.73 8.57 -6.80
CA SER A 138 17.30 9.96 -6.67
C SER A 138 16.27 10.38 -7.72
N GLY A 139 16.30 9.77 -8.92
CA GLY A 139 15.32 9.99 -9.97
C GLY A 139 13.90 9.56 -9.56
N GLN A 140 13.78 8.44 -8.83
CA GLN A 140 12.50 7.91 -8.36
C GLN A 140 11.88 8.80 -7.28
N LEU A 141 12.71 9.45 -6.45
CA LEU A 141 12.23 10.42 -5.43
C LEU A 141 11.53 11.64 -6.05
N THR A 142 11.82 11.95 -7.31
CA THR A 142 11.22 13.07 -8.07
C THR A 142 10.22 12.64 -9.13
N ASN A 143 10.10 11.35 -9.42
CA ASN A 143 9.18 10.82 -10.41
C ASN A 143 7.72 11.02 -9.94
N SER A 144 6.92 11.68 -10.77
CA SER A 144 5.53 12.03 -10.47
C SER A 144 4.63 10.79 -10.36
N THR A 145 4.82 9.80 -11.23
CA THR A 145 4.11 8.50 -11.18
C THR A 145 4.47 7.73 -9.92
N VAL A 146 5.76 7.64 -9.54
CA VAL A 146 6.15 7.00 -8.27
C VAL A 146 5.54 7.72 -7.08
N ARG A 147 5.52 9.06 -7.07
CA ARG A 147 4.86 9.83 -6.00
C ARG A 147 3.35 9.59 -5.95
N ALA A 148 2.70 9.41 -7.09
CA ALA A 148 1.29 9.04 -7.15
C ALA A 148 1.07 7.64 -6.58
N LEU A 149 1.95 6.68 -6.88
CA LEU A 149 1.88 5.32 -6.31
C LEU A 149 2.20 5.30 -4.80
N VAL A 150 3.14 6.11 -4.31
CA VAL A 150 3.36 6.31 -2.86
C VAL A 150 2.09 6.81 -2.20
N PHE A 151 1.43 7.77 -2.85
CA PHE A 151 0.17 8.33 -2.37
C PHE A 151 -0.93 7.26 -2.32
N ALA A 152 -1.07 6.45 -3.37
CA ALA A 152 -2.02 5.33 -3.41
C ALA A 152 -1.79 4.36 -2.24
N ASN A 153 -0.55 3.85 -2.08
CA ASN A 153 -0.20 2.93 -1.01
C ASN A 153 -0.47 3.51 0.40
N LEU A 154 -0.30 4.83 0.60
CA LEU A 154 -0.66 5.46 1.87
C LEU A 154 -2.17 5.53 2.08
N VAL A 155 -2.96 5.69 1.02
CA VAL A 155 -4.43 5.68 1.10
C VAL A 155 -4.94 4.26 1.38
N ASP A 156 -4.33 3.23 0.77
CA ASP A 156 -4.58 1.83 1.12
C ASP A 156 -4.29 1.58 2.61
N GLY A 157 -3.15 2.09 3.11
CA GLY A 157 -2.82 2.01 4.54
C GLY A 157 -3.83 2.73 5.45
N ILE A 158 -4.51 3.79 4.98
CA ILE A 158 -5.62 4.41 5.73
C ILE A 158 -6.76 3.40 5.87
N LEU A 159 -7.15 2.76 4.77
CA LEU A 159 -8.25 1.81 4.74
C LEU A 159 -7.93 0.59 5.60
N GLU A 160 -6.75 0.00 5.46
CA GLU A 160 -6.26 -1.13 6.25
C GLU A 160 -6.26 -0.80 7.76
N SER A 161 -5.68 0.36 8.13
CA SER A 161 -5.69 0.82 9.52
C SER A 161 -7.10 1.06 10.06
N TYR A 162 -8.00 1.56 9.21
CA TYR A 162 -9.39 1.83 9.60
C TYR A 162 -10.19 0.54 9.75
N GLN A 163 -9.99 -0.45 8.88
CA GLN A 163 -10.55 -1.81 9.03
C GLN A 163 -10.06 -2.45 10.33
N GLY A 164 -8.75 -2.37 10.59
CA GLY A 164 -8.14 -2.82 11.85
C GLY A 164 -8.76 -2.11 13.07
N ALA A 165 -9.07 -0.82 12.97
CA ALA A 165 -9.75 -0.06 14.03
C ALA A 165 -11.12 -0.63 14.41
N TYR A 166 -11.83 -1.20 13.45
CA TYR A 166 -13.12 -1.86 13.63
C TYR A 166 -13.00 -3.35 13.98
N GLY A 167 -11.77 -3.85 14.17
CA GLY A 167 -11.50 -5.25 14.51
C GLY A 167 -11.54 -6.20 13.30
N MET A 168 -11.57 -5.64 12.08
CA MET A 168 -11.45 -6.39 10.84
C MET A 168 -9.99 -6.36 10.39
N ALA A 169 -9.12 -7.10 11.08
CA ALA A 169 -7.75 -7.27 10.59
C ALA A 169 -7.76 -8.31 9.46
N GLU A 170 -7.21 -7.97 8.29
CA GLU A 170 -6.76 -8.97 7.32
C GLU A 170 -5.67 -9.85 7.95
N GLY A 171 -5.65 -11.12 7.57
CA GLY A 171 -4.90 -12.18 8.25
C GLY A 171 -3.44 -11.84 8.56
N GLY A 172 -3.10 -11.84 9.85
CA GLY A 172 -1.74 -11.76 10.35
C GLY A 172 -1.61 -12.45 11.72
N SER A 173 -1.14 -13.69 11.70
CA SER A 173 -0.56 -14.47 12.82
C SER A 173 -1.24 -14.33 14.20
N HIS A 174 -2.36 -15.01 14.42
CA HIS A 174 -2.66 -15.51 15.76
C HIS A 174 -2.03 -16.87 15.94
N ASP A 175 -1.06 -16.89 16.84
CA ASP A 175 -0.41 -18.08 17.36
C ASP A 175 -1.46 -19.13 17.75
N HIS A 176 -1.27 -20.35 17.25
CA HIS A 176 -2.20 -21.46 17.45
C HIS A 176 -2.18 -21.92 18.92
N SER A 177 -3.06 -21.35 19.75
CA SER A 177 -3.56 -22.02 20.95
C SER A 177 -4.98 -22.46 20.69
N GLY A 178 -5.14 -23.78 20.54
CA GLY A 178 -6.35 -24.41 20.04
C GLY A 178 -7.60 -24.11 20.86
N SER A 179 -8.58 -23.51 20.21
CA SER A 179 -9.98 -23.72 20.56
C SER A 179 -10.80 -23.77 19.28
N SER A 180 -11.23 -24.98 18.96
CA SER A 180 -12.19 -25.30 17.90
C SER A 180 -13.40 -24.36 17.99
N MET A 181 -13.60 -23.48 17.00
CA MET A 181 -14.84 -22.73 16.86
C MET A 181 -15.67 -23.29 15.72
N ASN A 182 -16.68 -24.04 16.17
CA ASN A 182 -17.87 -24.47 15.48
C ASN A 182 -18.58 -23.27 14.82
N MET A 183 -18.58 -23.21 13.49
CA MET A 183 -19.37 -22.28 12.69
C MET A 183 -20.85 -22.68 12.79
N THR A 184 -21.58 -22.08 13.72
CA THR A 184 -23.04 -22.13 13.73
C THR A 184 -23.59 -20.76 14.07
N GLY A 185 -24.08 -20.07 13.04
CA GLY A 185 -25.07 -18.99 13.09
C GLY A 185 -24.89 -17.96 14.20
N SER A 186 -24.19 -16.87 13.92
CA SER A 186 -24.36 -15.63 14.66
C SER A 186 -24.33 -14.49 13.66
N THR A 187 -25.42 -13.73 13.69
CA THR A 187 -25.75 -12.53 12.93
C THR A 187 -24.54 -11.63 12.68
N GLU A 188 -24.49 -11.06 11.48
CA GLU A 188 -23.72 -9.86 11.13
C GLU A 188 -23.99 -8.76 12.17
N GLU A 189 -23.22 -8.72 13.25
CA GLU A 189 -23.12 -7.51 14.04
C GLU A 189 -22.28 -6.55 13.20
N ALA A 190 -22.95 -5.54 12.63
CA ALA A 190 -22.27 -4.39 12.06
C ALA A 190 -21.22 -3.92 13.08
N HIS A 191 -19.95 -3.98 12.70
CA HIS A 191 -18.88 -3.38 13.48
C HIS A 191 -19.09 -1.86 13.38
N ASP A 192 -19.91 -1.31 14.27
CA ASP A 192 -20.27 0.12 14.27
C ASP A 192 -19.43 0.93 15.24
N LYS A 193 -18.48 0.29 15.94
CA LYS A 193 -17.60 0.95 16.90
C LYS A 193 -16.14 0.61 16.66
N ILE A 194 -15.29 1.61 16.89
CA ILE A 194 -13.85 1.44 16.98
C ILE A 194 -13.52 0.64 18.24
N VAL A 195 -12.81 -0.46 18.05
CA VAL A 195 -12.35 -1.38 19.11
C VAL A 195 -10.84 -1.42 19.24
N ASN A 196 -10.09 -1.03 18.19
CA ASN A 196 -8.63 -0.92 18.19
C ASN A 196 -8.23 0.56 18.02
N MET A 197 -7.88 1.20 19.14
CA MET A 197 -7.54 2.61 19.17
C MET A 197 -6.21 2.97 18.47
N PRO A 198 -5.11 2.19 18.60
CA PRO A 198 -3.90 2.51 17.85
C PRO A 198 -4.11 2.39 16.33
N ALA A 199 -4.85 1.40 15.84
CA ALA A 199 -5.19 1.32 14.42
C ALA A 199 -6.00 2.55 13.96
N TYR A 200 -6.95 3.03 14.77
CA TYR A 200 -7.66 4.28 14.50
C TYR A 200 -6.72 5.49 14.47
N GLN A 201 -5.79 5.60 15.42
CA GLN A 201 -4.79 6.68 15.44
C GLN A 201 -3.92 6.64 14.18
N SER A 202 -3.49 5.46 13.73
CA SER A 202 -2.75 5.28 12.46
C SER A 202 -3.56 5.80 11.28
N ALA A 203 -4.82 5.38 11.13
CA ALA A 203 -5.69 5.83 10.03
C ALA A 203 -5.84 7.36 9.99
N LYS A 204 -6.02 8.00 11.16
CA LYS A 204 -6.09 9.46 11.26
C LYS A 204 -4.83 10.15 10.78
N TRP A 205 -3.66 9.69 11.23
CA TRP A 205 -2.39 10.32 10.89
C TRP A 205 -1.95 10.02 9.46
N LEU A 206 -2.25 8.83 8.93
CA LEU A 206 -2.09 8.52 7.51
C LEU A 206 -2.94 9.44 6.65
N THR A 207 -4.19 9.73 7.05
CA THR A 207 -5.05 10.68 6.32
C THR A 207 -4.48 12.11 6.32
N LEU A 208 -3.90 12.54 7.44
CA LEU A 208 -3.20 13.83 7.53
C LEU A 208 -1.95 13.85 6.65
N LYS A 209 -1.18 12.77 6.63
CA LYS A 209 0.01 12.62 5.78
C LYS A 209 -0.35 12.65 4.29
N ALA A 210 -1.37 11.90 3.87
CA ALA A 210 -1.88 11.93 2.50
C ALA A 210 -2.31 13.36 2.11
N SER A 211 -3.08 14.03 2.97
CA SER A 211 -3.49 15.43 2.76
C SER A 211 -2.30 16.39 2.59
N SER A 212 -1.19 16.16 3.32
CA SER A 212 0.04 16.94 3.17
C SER A 212 0.76 16.64 1.85
N LEU A 213 0.85 15.36 1.47
CA LEU A 213 1.50 14.93 0.23
C LEU A 213 0.76 15.40 -1.02
N TYR A 214 -0.56 15.58 -0.95
CA TYR A 214 -1.36 16.10 -2.06
C TYR A 214 -0.76 17.37 -2.67
N TYR A 215 -0.27 18.33 -1.87
CA TYR A 215 0.29 19.57 -2.41
C TYR A 215 1.56 19.35 -3.23
N LYS A 216 2.41 18.40 -2.83
CA LYS A 216 3.61 18.01 -3.58
C LYS A 216 3.24 17.23 -4.84
N LEU A 217 2.23 16.36 -4.74
CA LEU A 217 1.71 15.59 -5.86
C LEU A 217 1.11 16.52 -6.92
N ASN A 218 0.28 17.48 -6.50
CA ASN A 218 -0.35 18.48 -7.36
C ASN A 218 0.65 19.38 -8.08
N ALA A 219 1.77 19.72 -7.43
CA ALA A 219 2.83 20.51 -8.07
C ALA A 219 3.57 19.76 -9.20
N GLY A 220 3.49 18.43 -9.22
CA GLY A 220 4.11 17.58 -10.25
C GLY A 220 3.10 16.79 -11.06
N ALA A 221 1.83 17.19 -11.05
CA ALA A 221 0.78 16.51 -11.80
C ALA A 221 0.89 16.81 -13.31
N PRO A 222 0.53 15.86 -14.20
CA PRO A 222 0.57 16.07 -15.65
C PRO A 222 -0.31 17.23 -16.12
N ASP A 223 0.03 17.81 -17.26
CA ASP A 223 -0.82 18.81 -17.91
C ASP A 223 -2.21 18.20 -18.22
N GLY A 224 -3.27 18.98 -18.01
CA GLY A 224 -4.66 18.53 -18.21
C GLY A 224 -5.27 17.78 -17.02
N SER A 225 -4.52 17.50 -15.95
CA SER A 225 -5.03 16.77 -14.78
C SER A 225 -5.77 17.65 -13.76
N ALA A 226 -6.00 18.93 -14.04
CA ALA A 226 -6.45 19.92 -13.06
C ALA A 226 -7.78 19.54 -12.38
N ASP A 227 -8.77 19.09 -13.18
CA ASP A 227 -10.09 18.69 -12.67
C ASP A 227 -9.99 17.43 -11.80
N SER A 228 -9.24 16.42 -12.24
CA SER A 228 -9.00 15.20 -11.46
C SER A 228 -8.25 15.50 -10.16
N MET A 229 -7.28 16.41 -10.17
CA MET A 229 -6.58 16.82 -8.95
C MET A 229 -7.48 17.62 -8.00
N ALA A 230 -8.38 18.45 -8.51
CA ALA A 230 -9.37 19.14 -7.68
C ALA A 230 -10.36 18.14 -7.04
N ALA A 231 -10.83 17.16 -7.82
CA ALA A 231 -11.70 16.09 -7.34
C ALA A 231 -11.00 15.19 -6.31
N LEU A 232 -9.73 14.84 -6.52
CA LEU A 232 -8.89 14.11 -5.56
C LEU A 232 -8.80 14.87 -4.22
N ARG A 233 -8.58 16.20 -4.27
CA ARG A 233 -8.56 17.03 -3.06
C ARG A 233 -9.87 16.99 -2.29
N SER A 234 -10.99 17.08 -3.02
CA SER A 234 -12.32 16.96 -2.42
C SER A 234 -12.49 15.59 -1.76
N GLY A 235 -12.12 14.51 -2.45
CA GLY A 235 -12.14 13.15 -1.92
C GLY A 235 -11.32 12.99 -0.65
N LEU A 236 -10.13 13.59 -0.57
CA LEU A 236 -9.30 13.56 0.65
C LEU A 236 -9.91 14.33 1.82
N ASN A 237 -10.51 15.50 1.56
CA ASN A 237 -11.21 16.25 2.60
C ASN A 237 -12.39 15.44 3.15
N GLU A 238 -13.15 14.79 2.28
CA GLU A 238 -14.24 13.90 2.67
C GLU A 238 -13.75 12.68 3.45
N LEU A 239 -12.68 12.02 2.98
CA LEU A 239 -12.06 10.89 3.66
C LEU A 239 -11.62 11.27 5.08
N LYS A 240 -10.95 12.42 5.20
CA LYS A 240 -10.54 12.97 6.48
C LYS A 240 -11.73 13.22 7.40
N SER A 241 -12.78 13.87 6.90
CA SER A 241 -14.00 14.11 7.67
C SER A 241 -14.65 12.80 8.12
N ALA A 242 -14.75 11.80 7.24
CA ALA A 242 -15.32 10.50 7.55
C ALA A 242 -14.53 9.74 8.63
N VAL A 243 -13.20 9.71 8.52
CA VAL A 243 -12.32 9.10 9.54
C VAL A 243 -12.41 9.87 10.87
N ASP A 244 -12.40 11.21 10.85
CA ASP A 244 -12.52 12.03 12.06
C ASP A 244 -13.87 11.86 12.76
N SER A 245 -14.96 11.72 11.99
CA SER A 245 -16.31 11.51 12.50
C SER A 245 -16.62 10.06 12.85
N ARG A 246 -15.67 9.13 12.66
CA ARG A 246 -15.86 7.69 12.89
C ARG A 246 -17.01 7.12 12.04
N ALA A 247 -17.07 7.53 10.77
CA ALA A 247 -18.06 7.03 9.83
C ALA A 247 -17.93 5.50 9.65
N SER A 248 -18.97 4.86 9.14
CA SER A 248 -18.95 3.41 8.88
C SER A 248 -17.80 3.03 7.97
N LEU A 249 -17.30 1.79 8.12
CA LEU A 249 -16.26 1.25 7.24
C LEU A 249 -16.67 1.36 5.78
N GLU A 250 -17.91 1.00 5.43
CA GLU A 250 -18.46 1.14 4.08
C GLU A 250 -18.34 2.57 3.53
N SER A 251 -18.67 3.59 4.35
CA SER A 251 -18.56 4.99 3.92
C SER A 251 -17.12 5.37 3.59
N VAL A 252 -16.17 4.94 4.42
CA VAL A 252 -14.74 5.20 4.20
C VAL A 252 -14.25 4.47 2.95
N THR A 253 -14.60 3.20 2.77
CA THR A 253 -14.26 2.39 1.58
C THR A 253 -14.79 3.04 0.29
N VAL A 254 -16.05 3.50 0.28
CA VAL A 254 -16.65 4.17 -0.90
C VAL A 254 -15.90 5.45 -1.25
N ILE A 255 -15.47 6.23 -0.27
CA ILE A 255 -14.68 7.45 -0.52
C ILE A 255 -13.30 7.10 -1.06
N VAL A 256 -12.61 6.13 -0.46
CA VAL A 256 -11.28 5.68 -0.88
C VAL A 256 -11.31 5.25 -2.36
N HIS A 257 -12.16 4.29 -2.72
CA HIS A 257 -12.15 3.76 -4.08
C HIS A 257 -12.80 4.72 -5.09
N GLY A 258 -13.98 5.25 -4.77
CA GLY A 258 -14.78 6.04 -5.73
C GLY A 258 -14.40 7.52 -5.83
N LYS A 259 -13.56 8.04 -4.92
CA LYS A 259 -13.14 9.46 -4.98
C LYS A 259 -11.64 9.62 -4.94
N VAL A 260 -10.93 8.85 -4.12
CA VAL A 260 -9.48 9.04 -4.00
C VAL A 260 -8.74 8.26 -5.09
N HIS A 261 -8.88 6.94 -5.15
CA HIS A 261 -8.19 6.12 -6.16
C HIS A 261 -8.65 6.45 -7.59
N GLU A 262 -9.95 6.58 -7.83
CA GLU A 262 -10.46 6.90 -9.16
C GLU A 262 -9.88 8.22 -9.73
N ASN A 263 -9.81 9.28 -8.93
CA ASN A 263 -9.30 10.56 -9.39
C ASN A 263 -7.77 10.60 -9.45
N LEU A 264 -7.09 9.84 -8.60
CA LEU A 264 -5.64 9.64 -8.69
C LEU A 264 -5.27 8.91 -9.99
N ALA A 265 -5.99 7.82 -10.31
CA ALA A 265 -5.84 7.05 -11.54
C ALA A 265 -6.02 7.95 -12.76
N LYS A 266 -7.10 8.73 -12.80
CA LYS A 266 -7.39 9.68 -13.89
C LYS A 266 -6.33 10.77 -14.02
N ALA A 267 -5.83 11.30 -12.90
CA ALA A 267 -4.87 12.41 -12.93
C ALA A 267 -3.49 11.99 -13.45
N PHE A 268 -3.06 10.75 -13.19
CA PHE A 268 -1.71 10.26 -13.48
C PHE A 268 -1.68 9.13 -14.52
N ASP A 269 -2.83 8.81 -15.13
CA ASP A 269 -3.01 7.70 -16.05
C ASP A 269 -2.44 6.38 -15.49
N LEU A 270 -2.75 6.10 -14.23
CA LEU A 270 -2.17 4.95 -13.54
C LEU A 270 -2.83 3.64 -14.01
N PRO A 271 -2.04 2.62 -14.36
CA PRO A 271 -2.58 1.31 -14.72
C PRO A 271 -3.24 0.65 -13.50
N LEU A 272 -4.44 0.14 -13.71
CA LEU A 272 -5.15 -0.70 -12.75
C LEU A 272 -4.71 -2.16 -12.95
N ASP A 273 -4.39 -2.85 -11.86
CA ASP A 273 -4.15 -4.29 -11.88
C ASP A 273 -5.42 -5.00 -12.38
N GLY A 274 -5.30 -5.64 -13.54
CA GLY A 274 -6.42 -6.29 -14.25
C GLY A 274 -6.53 -5.91 -15.74
N HIS A 275 -5.85 -4.85 -16.17
CA HIS A 275 -5.65 -4.55 -17.59
C HIS A 275 -4.16 -4.49 -17.91
N ALA A 276 -3.51 -5.66 -17.82
CA ALA A 276 -2.41 -5.90 -18.74
C ALA A 276 -3.02 -5.71 -20.14
N ALA A 277 -2.54 -4.72 -20.88
CA ALA A 277 -2.86 -4.58 -22.28
C ALA A 277 -2.49 -5.89 -22.96
N GLU A 278 -3.49 -6.73 -23.23
CA GLU A 278 -3.37 -7.75 -24.26
C GLU A 278 -3.10 -6.98 -25.55
N SER A 279 -1.83 -6.93 -25.95
CA SER A 279 -1.46 -6.56 -27.29
C SER A 279 -2.21 -7.51 -28.24
N HIS A 280 -3.21 -6.95 -28.91
CA HIS A 280 -3.73 -7.52 -30.15
C HIS A 280 -2.56 -7.54 -31.14
N ASP A 281 -1.86 -8.67 -31.18
CA ASP A 281 -1.09 -9.04 -32.37
C ASP A 281 -2.13 -9.45 -33.41
N ASP A 282 -2.54 -8.46 -34.22
CA ASP A 282 -3.23 -8.73 -35.48
C ASP A 282 -2.21 -9.39 -36.42
N ASP A 283 -2.23 -10.72 -36.47
CA ASP A 283 -1.55 -11.51 -37.49
C ASP A 283 -2.15 -11.18 -38.88
N GLU A 284 -1.57 -10.20 -39.56
CA GLU A 284 -1.64 -10.06 -41.02
C GLU A 284 -0.87 -11.22 -41.67
N GLU A 285 -1.49 -12.38 -41.84
CA GLU A 285 -0.96 -13.39 -42.78
C GLU A 285 -1.30 -12.99 -44.24
N SER A 286 -0.31 -12.29 -44.79
CA SER A 286 -0.02 -12.10 -46.21
C SER A 286 -0.32 -13.32 -47.07
N SER A 287 -1.09 -13.09 -48.13
CA SER A 287 -1.24 -13.96 -49.30
C SER A 287 0.12 -14.44 -49.85
N MET A 288 0.34 -15.76 -49.89
CA MET A 288 1.37 -16.37 -50.73
C MET A 288 0.73 -17.34 -51.72
N ASP A 289 0.70 -16.85 -52.96
CA ASP A 289 0.41 -17.55 -54.20
C ASP A 289 1.41 -18.70 -54.39
N MET A 290 0.92 -19.94 -54.32
CA MET A 290 1.71 -21.14 -54.60
C MET A 290 1.53 -21.55 -56.07
N SER A 291 2.44 -21.04 -56.89
CA SER A 291 2.77 -21.59 -58.20
C SER A 291 3.23 -23.05 -58.08
N GLY A 292 2.38 -23.99 -58.49
CA GLY A 292 2.63 -25.44 -58.56
C GLY A 292 2.54 -25.98 -59.97
N ASN A 293 3.69 -26.05 -60.62
CA ASN A 293 4.03 -26.67 -61.91
C ASN A 293 3.50 -28.12 -62.09
N MET A 294 2.81 -28.40 -63.21
CA MET A 294 2.72 -29.75 -63.80
C MET A 294 3.01 -29.72 -65.31
N THR A 295 4.23 -30.17 -65.62
CA THR A 295 4.69 -30.94 -66.78
C THR A 295 3.70 -31.34 -67.88
N GLY A 296 4.05 -31.01 -69.14
CA GLY A 296 4.52 -32.02 -70.10
C GLY A 296 3.66 -32.33 -71.35
N ASN A 297 4.26 -32.08 -72.53
CA ASN A 297 3.99 -32.67 -73.87
C ASN A 297 2.60 -32.36 -74.51
N ASN A 298 2.44 -32.11 -75.82
CA ASN A 298 3.19 -32.55 -76.99
C ASN A 298 2.75 -31.77 -78.25
N MET A 299 3.68 -31.63 -79.20
CA MET A 299 3.53 -31.72 -80.67
C MET A 299 2.59 -30.80 -81.49
N THR A 300 3.26 -29.91 -82.24
CA THR A 300 3.26 -29.71 -83.71
C THR A 300 1.98 -29.53 -84.53
N GLN A 301 2.11 -28.50 -85.38
CA GLN A 301 1.44 -28.15 -86.65
C GLN A 301 0.08 -27.47 -86.58
#